data_AF-A0A7D3WS22-F1
#
_entry.id   AF-A0A7D3WS22-F1
#
_cell.length_a   1.000
_cell.length_b   1.000
_cell.length_c   1.000
_cell.angle_alpha   90.00
_cell.angle_beta   90.00
_cell.angle_gamma   90.00
#
_symmetry.space_group_name_H-M   'P 1'
#
loop_
_entity.id
_entity.type
_entity.pdbx_description
1 polymer ?
#
loop_
_entity_poly.entity_id
_entity_poly.type
_entity_poly.pdbx_seq_one_letter_code
_entity_poly.pdbx_strand_id
1 'polypeptide(L)'
;MGYDAGKRLKGRKRFFLVDTLGNLLASCVVAASCPDGATAARLWEALTVGSEVLDQVQIVFVDGGFGKRFRQHLARRGVQAQVPTGVLAQKGRFCIQAKRWVVERSIAWAGNNRRLAKDYKRKTQHANAWLYVANIRRLARLT
;
A
#
# COMPACT_ATOMS: atom_id res chain seq x y z
N MET A 1 -14.10 7.80 -9.10
CA MET A 1 -12.89 7.85 -9.95
C MET A 1 -12.30 9.24 -9.83
N GLY A 2 -10.99 9.40 -9.97
CA GLY A 2 -10.33 10.71 -10.02
C GLY A 2 -9.33 10.76 -11.18
N TYR A 3 -8.82 11.94 -11.51
CA TYR A 3 -7.78 12.09 -12.51
C TYR A 3 -6.41 12.18 -11.84
N ASP A 4 -5.47 11.37 -12.32
CA ASP A 4 -4.05 11.46 -11.95
C ASP A 4 -3.35 12.36 -12.96
N ALA A 5 -2.95 13.56 -12.56
CA ALA A 5 -2.26 14.50 -13.44
C ALA A 5 -0.86 14.03 -13.85
N GLY A 6 -0.16 13.28 -12.99
CA GLY A 6 1.17 12.77 -13.27
C GLY A 6 1.14 11.66 -14.31
N LYS A 7 0.14 10.76 -14.23
CA LYS A 7 -0.06 9.66 -15.19
C LYS A 7 -1.01 10.02 -16.34
N ARG A 8 -1.61 11.20 -16.30
CA ARG A 8 -2.59 11.74 -17.25
C ARG A 8 -3.77 10.80 -17.53
N LEU A 9 -4.23 10.07 -16.51
CA LEU A 9 -5.28 9.05 -16.65
C LEU A 9 -6.34 9.13 -15.56
N LYS A 10 -7.58 8.75 -15.90
CA LYS A 10 -8.66 8.56 -14.93
C LYS A 10 -8.49 7.21 -14.24
N GLY A 11 -8.60 7.19 -12.92
CA GLY A 11 -8.36 5.97 -12.18
C GLY A 11 -8.71 6.02 -10.70
N ARG A 12 -8.18 5.03 -9.99
CA ARG A 12 -8.18 4.89 -8.54
C ARG A 12 -6.75 4.64 -8.09
N LYS A 13 -6.45 5.06 -6.87
CA LYS A 13 -5.25 4.67 -6.15
C LYS A 13 -5.61 3.58 -5.15
N ARG A 14 -4.73 2.58 -5.04
CA ARG A 14 -4.84 1.48 -4.08
C ARG A 14 -3.64 1.58 -3.14
N PHE A 15 -3.92 1.81 -1.86
CA PHE A 15 -2.92 1.85 -0.81
C PHE A 15 -2.82 0.46 -0.18
N PHE A 16 -1.59 0.02 0.05
CA PHE A 16 -1.26 -1.27 0.65
C PHE A 16 -0.37 -1.03 1.86
N LEU A 17 -0.74 -1.63 2.99
CA LEU A 17 0.12 -1.83 4.16
C LEU A 17 0.32 -3.34 4.31
N VAL A 18 1.57 -3.78 4.23
CA VAL A 18 1.92 -5.19 4.28
C VAL A 18 3.01 -5.45 5.33
N ASP A 19 3.03 -6.66 5.88
CA ASP A 19 4.15 -7.12 6.71
C ASP A 19 5.40 -7.43 5.87
N THR A 20 6.46 -7.91 6.52
CA THR A 20 7.74 -8.26 5.88
C THR A 20 7.66 -9.49 4.97
N LEU A 21 6.61 -10.32 5.10
CA LEU A 21 6.33 -11.47 4.24
C LEU A 21 5.40 -11.11 3.07
N GLY A 22 4.84 -9.91 3.07
CA GLY A 22 3.92 -9.41 2.04
C GLY A 22 2.46 -9.72 2.31
N ASN A 23 2.09 -10.06 3.55
CA ASN A 23 0.70 -10.25 3.96
C ASN A 23 0.03 -8.92 4.20
N LEU A 24 -1.20 -8.78 3.70
CA LEU A 24 -1.95 -7.53 3.77
C LEU A 24 -2.42 -7.29 5.21
N LEU A 25 -1.88 -6.26 5.85
CA LEU A 25 -2.34 -5.77 7.14
C LEU A 25 -3.52 -4.82 6.94
N ALA A 26 -3.44 -3.97 5.91
CA ALA A 26 -4.53 -3.09 5.55
C ALA A 26 -4.47 -2.60 4.10
N SER A 27 -5.63 -2.22 3.57
CA SER A 27 -5.71 -1.53 2.28
C SER A 27 -6.78 -0.43 2.26
N CYS A 28 -6.59 0.51 1.34
CA CYS A 28 -7.58 1.53 1.01
C CYS A 28 -7.63 1.76 -0.49
N VAL A 29 -8.83 1.99 -1.03
CA VAL A 29 -9.02 2.38 -2.43
C VAL A 29 -9.68 3.75 -2.48
N VAL A 30 -9.05 4.69 -3.17
CA VAL A 30 -9.52 6.08 -3.28
C VAL A 30 -9.49 6.55 -4.74
N ALA A 31 -10.08 7.70 -5.02
CA ALA A 31 -9.98 8.35 -6.33
C ALA A 31 -8.51 8.68 -6.64
N ALA A 32 -8.11 8.65 -7.91
CA ALA A 32 -6.71 8.92 -8.26
C ALA A 32 -6.24 10.36 -8.01
N SER A 33 -7.19 11.29 -7.86
CA SER A 33 -6.90 12.68 -7.48
C SER A 33 -6.54 12.85 -6.00
N CYS A 34 -6.73 11.82 -5.16
CA CYS A 34 -6.41 11.92 -3.75
C CYS A 34 -4.89 12.05 -3.53
N PRO A 35 -4.43 13.01 -2.70
CA PRO A 35 -3.01 13.17 -2.38
C PRO A 35 -2.49 12.02 -1.51
N ASP A 36 -1.34 11.47 -1.86
CA ASP A 36 -0.85 10.22 -1.25
C ASP A 36 -0.54 10.38 0.24
N GLY A 37 0.23 11.41 0.61
CA GLY A 37 0.62 11.61 2.01
C GLY A 37 -0.55 11.96 2.94
N ALA A 38 -1.54 12.72 2.47
CA ALA A 38 -2.72 13.05 3.27
C ALA A 38 -3.65 11.84 3.42
N THR A 39 -3.81 11.06 2.36
CA THR A 39 -4.62 9.83 2.37
C THR A 39 -4.00 8.77 3.26
N ALA A 40 -2.68 8.59 3.18
CA ALA A 40 -1.94 7.64 4.02
C ALA A 40 -2.04 7.98 5.52
N ALA A 41 -1.92 9.26 5.88
CA ALA A 41 -2.10 9.68 7.28
C ALA A 41 -3.51 9.38 7.79
N ARG A 42 -4.55 9.68 7.00
CA ARG A 42 -5.94 9.33 7.37
C ARG A 42 -6.16 7.83 7.47
N LEU A 43 -5.52 7.05 6.61
CA LEU A 43 -5.58 5.60 6.65
C LEU A 43 -4.92 5.07 7.93
N TRP A 44 -3.74 5.57 8.29
CA TRP A 44 -3.04 5.18 9.52
C TRP A 44 -3.88 5.42 10.77
N GLU A 45 -4.52 6.59 10.87
CA GLU A 45 -5.48 6.91 11.94
C GLU A 45 -6.61 5.88 12.02
N ALA A 46 -7.25 5.59 10.90
CA ALA A 46 -8.38 4.66 10.87
C ALA A 46 -7.99 3.22 11.22
N LEU A 47 -6.74 2.83 10.97
CA LEU A 47 -6.26 1.46 11.18
C LEU A 47 -5.68 1.22 12.57
N THR A 48 -5.05 2.23 13.17
CA THR A 48 -4.43 2.09 14.50
C THR A 48 -5.46 2.03 15.62
N VAL A 49 -6.69 2.53 15.40
CA VAL A 49 -7.76 2.44 16.40
C VAL A 49 -8.11 0.97 16.65
N GLY A 50 -7.75 0.46 17.83
CA GLY A 50 -8.09 -0.89 18.30
C GLY A 50 -7.29 -2.02 17.65
N SER A 51 -6.13 -1.74 17.06
CA SER A 51 -5.28 -2.76 16.42
C SER A 51 -4.02 -3.02 17.22
N GLU A 52 -4.05 -4.06 18.06
CA GLU A 52 -2.88 -4.50 18.87
C GLU A 52 -1.64 -4.78 18.02
N VAL A 53 -1.84 -5.25 16.78
CA VAL A 53 -0.75 -5.52 15.84
C VAL A 53 -0.09 -4.22 15.37
N LEU A 54 -0.89 -3.19 15.05
CA LEU A 54 -0.36 -1.92 14.56
C LEU A 54 0.21 -1.04 15.68
N ASP A 55 -0.25 -1.23 16.92
CA ASP A 55 0.30 -0.56 18.10
C ASP A 55 1.75 -0.96 18.38
N GLN A 56 2.17 -2.15 17.94
CA GLN A 56 3.54 -2.65 18.10
C GLN A 56 4.48 -2.25 16.94
N VAL A 57 3.97 -1.57 15.91
CA VAL A 57 4.77 -1.21 14.73
C VAL A 57 5.71 -0.05 15.07
N GLN A 58 7.01 -0.32 15.01
CA GLN A 58 8.05 0.70 15.23
C GLN A 58 8.56 1.34 13.94
N ILE A 59 8.59 0.57 12.84
CA ILE A 59 9.18 1.00 11.57
C ILE A 59 8.19 0.73 10.43
N VAL A 60 7.94 1.75 9.62
CA VAL A 60 7.17 1.65 8.38
C VAL A 60 8.04 2.06 7.21
N PHE A 61 8.19 1.16 6.24
CA PHE A 61 8.82 1.47 4.97
C PHE A 61 7.84 2.19 4.05
N VAL A 62 8.21 3.37 3.57
CA VAL A 62 7.37 4.21 2.70
C VAL A 62 8.07 4.50 1.39
N ASP A 63 7.32 4.46 0.29
CA ASP A 63 7.84 4.93 -1.00
C ASP A 63 8.14 6.44 -0.95
N GLY A 64 9.12 6.91 -1.73
CA GLY A 64 9.52 8.32 -1.75
C GLY A 64 8.38 9.29 -2.12
N GLY A 65 7.35 8.82 -2.84
CA GLY A 65 6.15 9.59 -3.16
C GLY A 65 5.25 9.88 -1.94
N PHE A 66 5.40 9.13 -0.84
CA PHE A 66 4.74 9.46 0.42
C PHE A 66 5.47 10.63 1.09
N GLY A 67 5.02 11.83 0.76
CA GLY A 67 5.67 13.09 1.16
C GLY A 67 5.81 13.32 2.66
N LYS A 68 6.44 14.45 3.01
CA LYS A 68 6.79 14.85 4.40
C LYS A 68 5.64 14.73 5.39
N ARG A 69 4.40 15.03 4.96
CA ARG A 69 3.20 14.96 5.80
C ARG A 69 2.98 13.59 6.43
N PHE A 70 3.09 12.50 5.66
CA PHE A 70 2.85 11.16 6.20
C PHE A 70 3.97 10.73 7.14
N ARG A 71 5.23 11.02 6.77
CA ARG A 71 6.39 10.75 7.63
C ARG A 71 6.30 11.47 8.97
N GLN A 72 5.91 12.75 8.97
CA GLN A 72 5.66 13.51 10.20
C GLN A 72 4.49 12.95 11.01
N HIS A 73 3.46 12.46 10.35
CA HIS A 73 2.31 11.85 11.03
C HIS A 73 2.72 10.58 11.78
N LEU A 74 3.49 9.70 11.13
CA LEU A 74 4.06 8.51 11.76
C LEU A 74 4.98 8.86 12.93
N ALA A 75 5.86 9.86 12.75
CA ALA A 75 6.78 10.28 13.81
C ALA A 75 6.06 10.76 15.08
N ARG A 76 4.92 11.45 14.96
CA ARG A 76 4.10 11.86 16.12
C ARG A 76 3.49 10.68 16.88
N ARG A 77 3.43 9.50 16.26
CA ARG A 77 2.97 8.24 16.86
C ARG A 77 4.12 7.36 17.34
N GLY A 78 5.36 7.87 17.35
CA GLY A 78 6.54 7.08 17.71
C GLY A 78 6.97 6.09 16.63
N VAL A 79 6.41 6.19 15.41
CA VAL A 79 6.70 5.26 14.31
C VAL A 79 7.72 5.89 13.37
N GLN A 80 8.83 5.19 13.14
CA GLN A 80 9.88 5.63 12.23
C GLN A 80 9.50 5.32 10.77
N ALA A 81 9.35 6.36 9.96
CA ALA A 81 9.18 6.21 8.52
C ALA A 81 10.53 6.12 7.80
N GLN A 82 10.79 5.01 7.11
CA GLN A 82 12.03 4.80 6.36
C GLN A 82 11.74 4.71 4.86
N VAL A 83 12.51 5.44 4.06
CA VAL A 83 12.48 5.27 2.60
C VAL A 83 13.50 4.21 2.23
N PRO A 84 13.13 3.12 1.54
CA PRO A 84 14.09 2.08 1.20
C PRO A 84 15.14 2.61 0.20
N THR A 85 16.42 2.51 0.56
CA THR A 85 17.54 3.01 -0.25
C THR A 85 18.47 1.91 -0.76
N GLY A 86 18.58 0.78 -0.05
CA GLY A 86 19.46 -0.33 -0.45
C GLY A 86 19.04 -0.95 -1.78
N VAL A 87 19.98 -1.20 -2.69
CA VAL A 87 19.72 -1.86 -3.98
C VAL A 87 20.11 -3.34 -3.86
N LEU A 88 19.16 -4.24 -4.14
CA LEU A 88 19.38 -5.70 -4.13
C LEU A 88 19.83 -6.24 -5.48
N ALA A 89 19.31 -5.67 -6.57
CA ALA A 89 19.67 -6.05 -7.93
C ALA A 89 19.47 -4.85 -8.86
N GLN A 90 20.31 -4.73 -9.89
CA GLN A 90 20.22 -3.65 -10.86
C GLN A 90 20.43 -4.19 -12.28
N LYS A 91 19.54 -3.81 -13.19
CA LYS A 91 19.66 -4.05 -14.64
C LYS A 91 19.47 -2.73 -15.36
N GLY A 92 20.58 -2.12 -15.78
CA GLY A 92 20.57 -0.77 -16.36
C GLY A 92 20.03 0.26 -15.34
N ARG A 93 18.95 0.97 -15.72
CA ARG A 93 18.28 1.95 -14.84
C ARG A 93 17.28 1.33 -13.88
N PHE A 94 16.91 0.05 -14.07
CA PHE A 94 15.97 -0.63 -13.18
C PHE A 94 16.71 -1.19 -11.98
N CYS A 95 16.34 -0.77 -10.77
CA CYS A 95 16.89 -1.28 -9.53
C CYS A 95 15.78 -1.85 -8.64
N ILE A 96 16.03 -3.02 -8.06
CA ILE A 96 15.18 -3.61 -7.04
C ILE A 96 15.66 -3.09 -5.70
N GLN A 97 14.83 -2.30 -5.02
CA GLN A 97 15.17 -1.77 -3.71
C GLN A 97 14.83 -2.80 -2.61
N ALA A 98 15.72 -2.91 -1.63
CA ALA A 98 15.54 -3.72 -0.43
C ALA A 98 14.24 -3.31 0.27
N LYS A 99 13.47 -4.26 0.79
CA LYS A 99 12.15 -4.07 1.45
C LYS A 99 11.02 -3.53 0.56
N ARG A 100 11.28 -2.62 -0.39
CA ARG A 100 10.27 -2.13 -1.36
C ARG A 100 9.69 -3.26 -2.21
N TRP A 101 10.53 -4.20 -2.64
CA TRP A 101 10.10 -5.32 -3.46
C TRP A 101 8.99 -6.17 -2.81
N VAL A 102 8.89 -6.16 -1.48
CA VAL A 102 7.87 -6.92 -0.73
C VAL A 102 6.48 -6.40 -1.07
N VAL A 103 6.25 -5.09 -0.99
CA VAL A 103 4.94 -4.49 -1.32
C VAL A 103 4.64 -4.58 -2.82
N GLU A 104 5.65 -4.41 -3.68
CA GLU A 104 5.48 -4.54 -5.12
C GLU A 104 5.06 -5.96 -5.53
N ARG A 105 5.67 -6.97 -4.92
CA ARG A 105 5.26 -8.37 -5.07
C ARG A 105 3.84 -8.61 -4.59
N SER A 106 3.45 -8.07 -3.42
CA SER A 106 2.07 -8.18 -2.93
C SER A 106 1.06 -7.54 -3.88
N ILE A 107 1.41 -6.40 -4.49
CA ILE A 107 0.59 -5.76 -5.53
C ILE A 107 0.48 -6.66 -6.77
N ALA A 108 1.59 -7.26 -7.22
CA ALA A 108 1.58 -8.19 -8.34
C ALA A 108 0.70 -9.42 -8.07
N TRP A 109 0.79 -10.01 -6.88
CA TRP A 109 -0.07 -11.13 -6.47
C TRP A 109 -1.54 -10.75 -6.42
N ALA A 110 -1.88 -9.54 -5.97
CA ALA A 110 -3.25 -9.03 -6.04
C ALA A 110 -3.75 -8.97 -7.50
N GLY A 111 -2.88 -8.64 -8.45
CA GLY A 111 -3.16 -8.64 -9.89
C GLY A 111 -3.51 -10.01 -10.48
N ASN A 112 -3.00 -11.10 -9.91
CA ASN A 112 -3.34 -12.47 -10.33
C ASN A 112 -4.80 -12.83 -10.02
N ASN A 113 -5.48 -12.08 -9.15
CA ASN A 113 -6.91 -12.21 -8.99
C ASN A 113 -7.62 -11.49 -10.16
N ARG A 114 -8.36 -12.25 -10.97
CA ARG A 114 -9.11 -11.73 -12.13
C ARG A 114 -9.97 -10.50 -11.81
N ARG A 115 -10.54 -10.39 -10.60
CA ARG A 115 -11.38 -9.24 -10.19
C ARG A 115 -10.58 -7.96 -9.90
N LEU A 116 -9.27 -8.06 -9.69
CA LEU A 116 -8.37 -6.96 -9.36
C LEU A 116 -7.46 -6.57 -10.52
N ALA A 117 -7.29 -7.46 -11.51
CA ALA A 117 -6.53 -7.24 -12.74
C ALA A 117 -7.01 -6.02 -13.54
N LYS A 118 -8.30 -5.70 -13.48
CA LYS A 118 -8.90 -4.47 -14.03
C LYS A 118 -9.82 -3.82 -12.99
N ASP A 119 -10.15 -2.54 -13.17
CA ASP A 119 -11.09 -1.85 -12.29
C ASP A 119 -12.55 -2.20 -12.65
N TYR A 120 -13.03 -3.35 -12.15
CA TYR A 120 -14.39 -3.81 -12.39
C TYR A 120 -15.44 -3.20 -11.46
N LYS A 121 -15.03 -2.53 -10.38
CA LYS A 121 -15.92 -2.24 -9.25
C LYS A 121 -16.39 -0.81 -9.29
N ARG A 122 -17.71 -0.58 -9.31
CA ARG A 122 -18.27 0.78 -9.26
C ARG A 122 -17.86 1.53 -7.98
N LYS A 123 -18.05 0.93 -6.80
CA LYS A 123 -17.71 1.53 -5.50
C LYS A 123 -16.27 1.19 -5.08
N THR A 124 -15.57 2.14 -4.44
CA THR A 124 -14.21 1.94 -3.91
C THR A 124 -14.18 0.93 -2.77
N GLN A 125 -15.21 0.92 -1.91
CA GLN A 125 -15.39 -0.06 -0.84
C GLN A 125 -15.40 -1.49 -1.37
N HIS A 126 -16.10 -1.74 -2.49
CA HIS A 126 -16.13 -3.07 -3.10
C HIS A 126 -14.75 -3.44 -3.67
N ALA A 127 -14.05 -2.50 -4.31
CA ALA A 127 -12.69 -2.73 -4.77
C ALA A 127 -11.75 -3.08 -3.61
N ASN A 128 -11.89 -2.39 -2.47
CA ASN A 128 -11.12 -2.65 -1.27
C ASN A 128 -11.44 -4.02 -0.66
N ALA A 129 -12.71 -4.40 -0.57
CA ALA A 129 -13.13 -5.72 -0.10
C ALA A 129 -12.50 -6.85 -0.94
N TRP A 130 -12.41 -6.68 -2.27
CA TRP A 130 -11.74 -7.64 -3.12
C TRP A 130 -10.23 -7.75 -2.86
N LEU A 131 -9.56 -6.70 -2.38
CA LEU A 131 -8.16 -6.78 -1.94
C LEU A 131 -8.02 -7.71 -0.74
N TYR A 132 -8.90 -7.58 0.25
CA TYR A 132 -8.91 -8.48 1.42
C TYR A 132 -9.23 -9.93 1.00
N VAL A 133 -10.30 -10.16 0.24
CA VAL A 133 -10.67 -11.51 -0.23
C VAL A 133 -9.55 -12.16 -1.04
N ALA A 134 -8.86 -11.40 -1.89
CA ALA A 134 -7.72 -11.91 -2.66
C ALA A 134 -6.55 -12.31 -1.76
N ASN A 135 -6.23 -11.52 -0.73
CA ASN A 135 -5.15 -11.82 0.19
C ASN A 135 -5.48 -12.97 1.14
N ILE A 136 -6.71 -13.06 1.64
CA ILE A 136 -7.19 -14.20 2.43
C ILE A 136 -7.08 -15.49 1.61
N ARG A 137 -7.56 -15.48 0.37
CA ARG A 137 -7.42 -16.64 -0.54
C ARG A 137 -5.97 -17.01 -0.81
N ARG A 138 -5.07 -16.03 -0.92
CA ARG A 138 -3.63 -16.29 -1.05
C ARG A 138 -3.10 -17.00 0.19
N LEU A 139 -3.39 -16.49 1.38
CA LEU A 139 -2.93 -17.07 2.65
C LEU A 139 -3.46 -18.50 2.84
N ALA A 140 -4.74 -18.74 2.60
CA ALA A 140 -5.37 -20.06 2.72
C ALA A 140 -4.88 -21.10 1.70
N ARG A 141 -4.04 -20.71 0.74
CA ARG A 141 -3.39 -21.63 -0.23
C ARG A 141 -1.91 -21.84 0.06
N LEU A 142 -1.34 -21.06 0.98
CA LEU A 142 0.04 -21.19 1.44
C LEU A 142 0.16 -22.09 2.68
N THR A 143 -0.95 -22.28 3.39
CA THR A 143 -1.18 -23.32 4.39
C THR A 143 -1.67 -24.60 3.72
#